data_AF-A0A8J2RQY6-F1
#
_entry.id   AF-A0A8J2RQY6-F1
#
_cell.length_a   1.000
_cell.length_b   1.000
_cell.length_c   1.000
_cell.angle_alpha   90.00
_cell.angle_beta   90.00
_cell.angle_gamma   90.00
#
_symmetry.space_group_name_H-M   'P 1'
#
loop_
_entity.id
_entity.type
_entity.pdbx_description
1 polymer ?
#
loop_
_entity_poly.entity_id
_entity_poly.type
_entity_poly.pdbx_seq_one_letter_code
_entity_poly.pdbx_strand_id
1 'polypeptide(L)'
;MFNIKVNPRKAKQNQDLTTLTKEELIERVQQLEAHVIQLRNLLKPKSVSDKHEIKQKAFDHKKYAKRHVLLQVAYVGWDYAGFVVQEHTEKTIEAELFKALEKTRLLEGRETSNYHRCGRTDKGVSSFGQGISLDLRSNLSEGKGVFIPEGHQAKVGNTDEIDYVGILNKVLPPEIRVIAWAPVSQSLSARFDCRQRTYHYYFPKANLNLEKMKIASQFLIGEHDFRNLCKMDVGNGVIKFDRRITDVQIEVIDDDKTDSYSMIRLKLIGQAFLWHQVRCIIAILFLVGQGKEETTIIQELLDVERNPRKPQYGMASEIPLNLFTCSYSDDDCQWIYDADSLQYVISGYQTLWTENSVKTTMLKEMLNSLEKLAGGNRIENQLKGLVYGIESKTYLPLMERQKCESLEERIHVYAKRQRIEVIETDDNCT
;
A
#
# COMPACT_ATOMS: atom_id res chain seq x y z
N MET A 1 -52.26 -39.46 -18.70
CA MET A 1 -50.80 -39.59 -18.57
C MET A 1 -50.17 -38.21 -18.57
N PHE A 2 -49.13 -38.06 -17.76
CA PHE A 2 -48.67 -36.84 -17.08
C PHE A 2 -48.26 -35.68 -17.98
N ASN A 3 -48.69 -34.46 -17.62
CA ASN A 3 -48.06 -33.22 -18.06
C ASN A 3 -47.49 -32.49 -16.84
N ILE A 4 -46.17 -32.38 -16.83
CA ILE A 4 -45.34 -31.70 -15.84
C ILE A 4 -45.39 -30.18 -16.13
N LYS A 5 -45.64 -29.35 -15.11
CA LYS A 5 -45.51 -27.90 -15.20
C LYS A 5 -44.46 -27.41 -14.20
N VAL A 6 -43.35 -26.89 -14.73
CA VAL A 6 -42.29 -26.21 -13.98
C VAL A 6 -42.82 -24.86 -13.51
N ASN A 7 -42.67 -24.55 -12.23
CA ASN A 7 -43.10 -23.30 -11.62
C ASN A 7 -41.92 -22.29 -11.66
N PRO A 8 -41.99 -21.18 -12.42
CA PRO A 8 -40.92 -20.19 -12.44
C PRO A 8 -40.93 -19.43 -11.11
N ARG A 9 -39.77 -19.38 -10.47
CA ARG A 9 -39.48 -18.50 -9.33
C ARG A 9 -40.05 -17.11 -9.59
N LYS A 10 -40.91 -16.64 -8.69
CA LYS A 10 -41.41 -15.26 -8.64
C LYS A 10 -40.24 -14.30 -8.83
N ALA A 11 -40.34 -13.48 -9.87
CA ALA A 11 -39.50 -12.31 -10.08
C ALA A 11 -39.45 -11.48 -8.79
N LYS A 12 -38.23 -11.21 -8.30
CA LYS A 12 -38.01 -10.22 -7.25
C LYS A 12 -38.51 -8.88 -7.79
N GLN A 13 -39.57 -8.35 -7.20
CA GLN A 13 -39.93 -6.95 -7.36
C GLN A 13 -38.77 -6.09 -6.84
N ASN A 14 -38.17 -5.28 -7.71
CA ASN A 14 -37.40 -4.13 -7.27
C ASN A 14 -38.41 -3.13 -6.68
N GLN A 15 -38.56 -3.13 -5.35
CA GLN A 15 -39.23 -2.03 -4.67
C GLN A 15 -38.36 -0.78 -4.80
N ASP A 16 -38.96 0.30 -5.30
CA ASP A 16 -38.30 1.59 -5.41
C ASP A 16 -38.15 2.19 -4.01
N LEU A 17 -36.92 2.17 -3.49
CA LEU A 17 -36.57 2.64 -2.14
C LEU A 17 -36.88 4.13 -1.91
N THR A 18 -37.13 4.87 -2.99
CA THR A 18 -37.46 6.30 -2.94
C THR A 18 -38.88 6.59 -2.45
N THR A 19 -39.73 5.55 -2.38
CA THR A 19 -41.14 5.66 -1.96
C THR A 19 -41.41 5.26 -0.51
N LEU A 20 -40.40 4.76 0.19
CA LEU A 20 -40.51 4.31 1.58
C LEU A 20 -40.34 5.47 2.56
N THR A 21 -41.12 5.44 3.64
CA THR A 21 -40.94 6.33 4.79
C THR A 21 -39.64 6.02 5.53
N LYS A 22 -39.17 6.94 6.39
CA LYS A 22 -37.94 6.77 7.16
C LYS A 22 -38.01 5.54 8.07
N GLU A 23 -39.16 5.31 8.69
CA GLU A 23 -39.42 4.19 9.58
C GLU A 23 -39.38 2.85 8.83
N GLU A 24 -39.99 2.79 7.65
CA GLU A 24 -39.96 1.59 6.79
C GLU A 24 -38.56 1.30 6.24
N LEU A 25 -37.77 2.33 5.94
CA LEU A 25 -36.36 2.19 5.55
C LEU A 25 -35.52 1.62 6.69
N ILE A 26 -35.73 2.09 7.92
CA ILE A 26 -35.03 1.57 9.11
C ILE A 26 -35.36 0.10 9.34
N GLU A 27 -36.64 -0.27 9.27
CA GLU A 27 -37.07 -1.67 9.40
C GLU A 27 -36.45 -2.54 8.30
N ARG A 28 -36.40 -2.02 7.07
CA ARG A 28 -35.81 -2.74 5.94
C ARG A 28 -34.31 -2.96 6.12
N VAL A 29 -33.58 -1.97 6.64
CA VAL A 29 -32.15 -2.10 6.96
C VAL A 29 -31.94 -3.17 8.03
N GLN A 30 -32.71 -3.14 9.12
CA GLN A 30 -32.60 -4.14 10.18
C GLN A 30 -32.88 -5.57 9.68
N GLN A 31 -33.89 -5.74 8.81
CA GLN A 31 -34.17 -7.03 8.18
C GLN A 31 -33.03 -7.51 7.27
N LEU A 32 -32.43 -6.61 6.48
CA LEU A 32 -31.30 -6.94 5.62
C LEU A 32 -30.05 -7.29 6.44
N GLU A 33 -29.77 -6.58 7.52
CA GLU A 33 -28.69 -6.87 8.45
C GLU A 33 -28.86 -8.26 9.08
N ALA A 34 -30.06 -8.57 9.59
CA ALA A 34 -30.38 -9.90 10.11
C ALA A 34 -30.20 -11.00 9.06
N HIS A 35 -30.61 -10.75 7.82
CA HIS A 35 -30.46 -11.70 6.72
C HIS A 35 -29.00 -11.92 6.33
N VAL A 36 -28.17 -10.87 6.32
CA VAL A 36 -26.72 -10.96 6.08
C VAL A 36 -26.04 -11.75 7.20
N ILE A 37 -26.41 -11.55 8.47
CA ILE A 37 -25.90 -12.33 9.60
C ILE A 37 -26.25 -13.82 9.43
N GLN A 38 -27.49 -14.13 9.05
CA GLN A 38 -27.93 -15.49 8.81
C GLN A 38 -27.14 -16.16 7.67
N LEU A 39 -26.92 -15.45 6.56
CA LEU A 39 -26.13 -15.94 5.42
C LEU A 39 -24.66 -16.16 5.80
N ARG A 40 -24.05 -15.26 6.58
CA ARG A 40 -22.70 -15.44 7.11
C ARG A 40 -22.59 -16.69 7.98
N ASN A 41 -23.60 -16.98 8.80
CA ASN A 41 -23.63 -18.19 9.61
C ASN A 41 -23.82 -19.47 8.78
N LEU A 42 -24.58 -19.41 7.68
CA LEU A 42 -24.75 -20.53 6.74
C LEU A 42 -23.50 -20.80 5.88
N LEU A 43 -22.71 -19.76 5.58
CA LEU A 43 -21.47 -19.84 4.81
C LEU A 43 -20.26 -20.23 5.66
N LYS A 44 -20.39 -20.29 7.00
CA LYS A 44 -19.36 -20.91 7.84
C LYS A 44 -19.23 -22.38 7.44
N PRO A 45 -18.03 -22.88 7.15
CA PRO A 45 -17.84 -24.29 6.80
C PRO A 45 -18.36 -25.17 7.93
N LYS A 46 -19.21 -26.15 7.60
CA LYS A 46 -19.66 -27.18 8.54
C LYS A 46 -18.42 -27.89 9.10
N SER A 47 -18.23 -27.82 10.40
CA SER A 47 -17.21 -28.57 11.13
C SER A 47 -17.37 -30.05 10.81
N VAL A 48 -16.27 -30.67 10.39
CA VAL A 48 -16.17 -32.12 10.23
C VAL A 48 -16.41 -32.75 11.62
N SER A 49 -17.32 -33.72 11.62
CA SER A 49 -17.78 -34.55 12.72
C SER A 49 -16.73 -34.90 13.79
N ASP A 50 -17.13 -34.71 15.05
CA ASP A 50 -16.77 -35.43 16.28
C ASP A 50 -15.48 -36.27 16.21
N LYS A 51 -14.34 -35.59 16.35
CA LYS A 51 -13.15 -36.17 16.97
C LYS A 51 -12.98 -35.48 18.32
N HIS A 52 -12.88 -36.26 19.40
CA HIS A 52 -12.63 -35.81 20.77
C HIS A 52 -11.81 -34.50 20.82
N GLU A 53 -12.50 -33.37 21.03
CA GLU A 53 -11.84 -32.10 21.29
C GLU A 53 -11.21 -32.18 22.68
N ILE A 54 -9.91 -32.43 22.70
CA ILE A 54 -9.06 -32.05 23.83
C ILE A 54 -9.27 -30.54 23.97
N LYS A 55 -10.04 -30.10 24.98
CA LYS A 55 -10.19 -28.68 25.32
C LYS A 55 -8.80 -28.12 25.66
N GLN A 56 -8.09 -27.63 24.64
CA GLN A 56 -6.85 -26.90 24.85
C GLN A 56 -7.20 -25.69 25.72
N LYS A 57 -6.56 -25.60 26.87
CA LYS A 57 -6.71 -24.46 27.78
C LYS A 57 -6.39 -23.19 27.00
N ALA A 58 -7.29 -22.20 27.04
CA ALA A 58 -7.09 -20.92 26.36
C ALA A 58 -5.75 -20.29 26.77
N PHE A 59 -5.02 -19.74 25.80
CA PHE A 59 -3.75 -19.09 26.06
C PHE A 59 -3.98 -17.83 26.90
N ASP A 60 -3.22 -17.67 27.99
CA ASP A 60 -3.38 -16.57 28.93
C ASP A 60 -2.24 -15.55 28.73
N HIS A 61 -2.56 -14.45 28.04
CA HIS A 61 -1.62 -13.36 27.76
C HIS A 61 -1.16 -12.64 29.04
N LYS A 62 -1.94 -12.68 30.13
CA LYS A 62 -1.60 -11.99 31.38
C LYS A 62 -0.39 -12.58 32.09
N LYS A 63 0.08 -13.75 31.68
CA LYS A 63 1.27 -14.42 32.27
C LYS A 63 2.60 -13.92 31.72
N TYR A 64 2.59 -13.00 30.76
CA TYR A 64 3.77 -12.55 30.03
C TYR A 64 3.90 -11.04 30.08
N ALA A 65 5.13 -10.55 29.98
CA ALA A 65 5.37 -9.14 29.70
C ALA A 65 5.04 -8.84 28.23
N LYS A 66 5.05 -7.56 27.87
CA LYS A 66 5.03 -7.11 26.48
C LYS A 66 6.34 -6.40 26.14
N ARG A 67 6.68 -6.35 24.86
CA ARG A 67 7.77 -5.56 24.32
C ARG A 67 7.26 -4.73 23.15
N HIS A 68 7.53 -3.43 23.18
CA HIS A 68 7.33 -2.58 22.01
C HIS A 68 8.44 -2.83 20.99
N VAL A 69 8.06 -3.18 19.77
CA VAL A 69 9.00 -3.51 18.70
C VAL A 69 8.67 -2.76 17.42
N LEU A 70 9.68 -2.54 16.58
CA LEU A 70 9.51 -2.32 15.16
C LEU A 70 9.67 -3.66 14.42
N LEU A 71 8.79 -3.95 13.47
CA LEU A 71 8.94 -5.03 12.50
C LEU A 71 9.16 -4.43 11.11
N GLN A 72 10.11 -4.99 10.37
CA GLN A 72 10.31 -4.70 8.97
C GLN A 72 9.61 -5.78 8.14
N VAL A 73 8.61 -5.37 7.35
CA VAL A 73 7.76 -6.28 6.59
C VAL A 73 7.99 -6.07 5.10
N ALA A 74 8.31 -7.17 4.41
CA ALA A 74 8.39 -7.25 2.97
C ALA A 74 7.15 -7.99 2.42
N TYR A 75 6.60 -7.52 1.31
CA TYR A 75 5.48 -8.18 0.64
C TYR A 75 5.39 -7.89 -0.85
N VAL A 76 4.90 -8.89 -1.60
CA VAL A 76 4.48 -8.76 -3.00
C VAL A 76 2.99 -8.40 -3.02
N GLY A 77 2.68 -7.15 -3.34
CA GLY A 77 1.34 -6.58 -3.14
C GLY A 77 0.32 -6.86 -4.24
N TRP A 78 0.73 -7.50 -5.35
CA TRP A 78 -0.05 -7.57 -6.61
C TRP A 78 -1.46 -8.13 -6.43
N ASP A 79 -1.60 -9.14 -5.57
CA ASP A 79 -2.88 -9.84 -5.33
C ASP A 79 -3.66 -9.32 -4.12
N TYR A 80 -3.18 -8.26 -3.47
CA TYR A 80 -3.75 -7.71 -2.24
C TYR A 80 -4.43 -6.36 -2.47
N ALA A 81 -5.51 -6.11 -1.72
CA ALA A 81 -6.28 -4.86 -1.74
C ALA A 81 -5.59 -3.70 -1.00
N GLY A 82 -4.25 -3.72 -0.95
CA GLY A 82 -3.40 -2.73 -0.28
C GLY A 82 -2.98 -3.18 1.11
N PHE A 83 -2.27 -2.28 1.81
CA PHE A 83 -1.78 -2.59 3.14
C PHE A 83 -2.91 -2.63 4.16
N VAL A 84 -3.74 -1.59 4.21
CA VAL A 84 -4.75 -1.37 5.26
C VAL A 84 -5.98 -2.24 5.02
N VAL A 85 -6.52 -2.84 6.10
CA VAL A 85 -7.81 -3.58 6.09
C VAL A 85 -8.92 -2.72 5.49
N GLN A 86 -9.75 -3.34 4.65
CA GLN A 86 -10.91 -2.71 4.00
C GLN A 86 -12.20 -3.39 4.49
N GLU A 87 -13.31 -2.67 4.54
CA GLU A 87 -14.60 -3.22 5.02
C GLU A 87 -15.13 -4.39 4.17
N HIS A 88 -14.78 -4.41 2.88
CA HIS A 88 -15.31 -5.35 1.89
C HIS A 88 -14.35 -6.50 1.56
N THR A 89 -13.15 -6.54 2.14
CA THR A 89 -12.18 -7.60 1.89
C THR A 89 -11.13 -7.71 2.99
N GLU A 90 -10.89 -8.95 3.42
CA GLU A 90 -9.78 -9.30 4.32
C GLU A 90 -8.49 -9.62 3.55
N LYS A 91 -8.49 -9.56 2.20
CA LYS A 91 -7.30 -9.82 1.38
C LYS A 91 -6.38 -8.60 1.36
N THR A 92 -5.89 -8.20 2.53
CA THR A 92 -4.95 -7.09 2.74
C THR A 92 -3.72 -7.58 3.51
N ILE A 93 -2.61 -6.85 3.39
CA ILE A 93 -1.36 -7.21 4.07
C ILE A 93 -1.55 -7.18 5.59
N GLU A 94 -2.22 -6.13 6.10
CA GLU A 94 -2.48 -5.96 7.52
C GLU A 94 -3.35 -7.07 8.10
N ALA A 95 -4.39 -7.52 7.38
CA ALA A 95 -5.23 -8.63 7.85
C ALA A 95 -4.43 -9.93 8.04
N GLU A 96 -3.59 -10.30 7.05
CA GLU A 96 -2.76 -11.51 7.14
C GLU A 96 -1.67 -11.38 8.23
N LEU A 97 -1.11 -10.19 8.44
CA LEU A 97 -0.18 -9.93 9.55
C LEU A 97 -0.85 -10.12 10.91
N PHE A 98 -2.03 -9.54 11.13
CA PHE A 98 -2.73 -9.68 12.41
C PHE A 98 -3.21 -11.11 12.67
N LYS A 99 -3.66 -11.80 11.63
CA LYS A 99 -3.98 -13.24 11.69
C LYS A 99 -2.76 -14.08 12.08
N ALA A 100 -1.57 -13.77 11.56
CA ALA A 100 -0.32 -14.44 11.95
C ALA A 100 0.07 -14.13 13.40
N LEU A 101 -0.04 -12.88 13.83
CA LEU A 101 0.25 -12.42 15.20
C LEU A 101 -0.67 -13.08 16.24
N GLU A 102 -1.97 -13.18 15.94
CA GLU A 102 -2.95 -13.85 16.80
C GLU A 102 -2.75 -15.38 16.81
N LYS A 103 -2.47 -15.98 15.65
CA LYS A 103 -2.21 -17.43 15.53
C LYS A 103 -0.96 -17.85 16.31
N THR A 104 0.07 -17.01 16.36
CA THR A 104 1.30 -17.23 17.13
C THR A 104 1.20 -16.84 18.59
N ARG A 105 0.04 -16.31 19.03
CA ARG A 105 -0.22 -15.83 20.40
C ARG A 105 0.75 -14.72 20.84
N LEU A 106 1.29 -13.97 19.88
CA LEU A 106 2.11 -12.79 20.14
C LEU A 106 1.25 -11.59 20.51
N LEU A 107 0.02 -11.57 20.03
CA LEU A 107 -0.93 -10.47 20.18
C LEU A 107 -2.27 -11.00 20.70
N GLU A 108 -2.90 -10.26 21.60
CA GLU A 108 -4.28 -10.53 22.05
C GLU A 108 -5.32 -9.95 21.08
N GLY A 109 -5.07 -8.73 20.59
CA GLY A 109 -5.91 -8.08 19.60
C GLY A 109 -5.32 -6.76 19.14
N ARG A 110 -5.83 -6.24 18.01
CA ARG A 110 -5.34 -5.00 17.40
C ARG A 110 -5.48 -3.78 18.30
N GLU A 111 -6.61 -3.64 18.97
CA GLU A 111 -6.92 -2.44 19.77
C GLU A 111 -6.00 -2.28 21.00
N THR A 112 -5.38 -3.36 21.47
CA THR A 112 -4.51 -3.37 22.67
C THR A 112 -3.02 -3.49 22.33
N SER A 113 -2.67 -3.20 21.08
CA SER A 113 -1.33 -3.46 20.52
C SER A 113 -0.46 -2.24 20.29
N ASN A 114 -0.93 -1.02 20.60
CA ASN A 114 -0.19 0.21 20.32
C ASN A 114 0.34 0.28 18.86
N TYR A 115 -0.51 -0.13 17.93
CA TYR A 115 -0.09 -0.39 16.55
C TYR A 115 0.00 0.88 15.70
N HIS A 116 1.18 1.07 15.11
CA HIS A 116 1.44 2.09 14.11
C HIS A 116 2.06 1.49 12.85
N ARG A 117 1.78 2.13 11.71
CA ARG A 117 2.34 1.75 10.40
C ARG A 117 3.03 2.95 9.78
N CYS A 118 4.19 2.74 9.17
CA CYS A 118 4.99 3.81 8.61
C CYS A 118 4.30 4.54 7.47
N GLY A 119 3.69 3.79 6.56
CA GLY A 119 2.92 4.33 5.44
C GLY A 119 1.82 3.38 4.99
N ARG A 120 0.81 3.91 4.31
CA ARG A 120 -0.18 3.09 3.61
C ARG A 120 0.36 2.83 2.20
N THR A 121 0.30 1.59 1.73
CA THR A 121 0.47 1.29 0.31
C THR A 121 -0.89 0.97 -0.31
N ASP A 122 -1.13 1.52 -1.50
CA ASP A 122 -2.37 1.28 -2.26
C ASP A 122 -2.47 -0.20 -2.70
N LYS A 123 -3.66 -0.60 -3.17
CA LYS A 123 -3.86 -1.89 -3.84
C LYS A 123 -2.77 -2.14 -4.87
N GLY A 124 -2.26 -3.38 -4.92
CA GLY A 124 -1.24 -3.82 -5.89
C GLY A 124 0.20 -3.33 -5.62
N VAL A 125 0.40 -2.34 -4.75
CA VAL A 125 1.74 -1.80 -4.43
C VAL A 125 2.48 -2.76 -3.51
N SER A 126 3.75 -3.04 -3.83
CA SER A 126 4.63 -3.91 -3.05
C SER A 126 5.46 -3.13 -2.03
N SER A 127 6.13 -3.84 -1.11
CA SER A 127 7.10 -3.24 -0.20
C SER A 127 8.23 -4.20 0.12
N PHE A 128 9.46 -3.72 0.20
CA PHE A 128 10.58 -4.46 0.78
C PHE A 128 10.77 -4.16 2.27
N GLY A 129 10.44 -2.94 2.70
CA GLY A 129 10.80 -2.45 4.03
C GLY A 129 9.71 -1.63 4.71
N GLN A 130 8.45 -2.07 4.67
CA GLN A 130 7.37 -1.42 5.42
C GLN A 130 7.65 -1.58 6.93
N GLY A 131 7.74 -0.46 7.64
CA GLY A 131 7.86 -0.46 9.09
C GLY A 131 6.50 -0.49 9.78
N ILE A 132 6.32 -1.38 10.76
CA ILE A 132 5.22 -1.31 11.73
C ILE A 132 5.76 -1.34 13.16
N SER A 133 5.16 -0.58 14.07
CA SER A 133 5.46 -0.66 15.49
C SER A 133 4.24 -1.15 16.26
N LEU A 134 4.46 -2.00 17.27
CA LEU A 134 3.41 -2.62 18.08
C LEU A 134 3.99 -3.30 19.32
N ASP A 135 3.12 -3.53 20.30
CA ASP A 135 3.39 -4.29 21.51
C ASP A 135 3.14 -5.78 21.28
N LEU A 136 4.19 -6.59 21.43
CA LEU A 136 4.13 -8.04 21.33
C LEU A 136 4.38 -8.69 22.68
N ARG A 137 3.85 -9.91 22.88
CA ARG A 137 4.23 -10.77 24.01
C ARG A 137 5.75 -10.92 24.05
N SER A 138 6.35 -10.80 25.22
CA SER A 138 7.78 -11.03 25.45
C SER A 138 7.99 -12.12 26.50
N ASN A 139 9.09 -12.88 26.35
CA ASN A 139 9.55 -13.82 27.37
C ASN A 139 10.40 -13.13 28.46
N LEU A 140 10.82 -11.89 28.22
CA LEU A 140 11.71 -11.14 29.10
C LEU A 140 10.90 -10.20 30.00
N SER A 141 11.39 -9.97 31.22
CA SER A 141 10.80 -9.02 32.17
C SER A 141 11.46 -7.64 32.15
N GLU A 142 12.61 -7.52 31.48
CA GLU A 142 13.41 -6.30 31.39
C GLU A 142 14.09 -6.19 30.01
N GLY A 143 14.64 -5.01 29.72
CA GLY A 143 15.29 -4.68 28.45
C GLY A 143 14.56 -3.58 27.66
N LYS A 144 15.18 -3.10 26.59
CA LYS A 144 14.64 -2.01 25.76
C LYS A 144 13.24 -2.37 25.23
N GLY A 145 12.27 -1.52 25.51
CA GLY A 145 10.88 -1.67 25.08
C GLY A 145 10.05 -2.66 25.89
N VAL A 146 10.62 -3.38 26.86
CA VAL A 146 9.88 -4.34 27.69
C VAL A 146 9.12 -3.61 28.79
N PHE A 147 7.85 -4.00 29.00
CA PHE A 147 7.00 -3.50 30.07
C PHE A 147 5.99 -4.56 30.52
N ILE A 148 5.49 -4.42 31.74
CA ILE A 148 4.44 -5.28 32.30
C ILE A 148 3.13 -4.49 32.29
N PRO A 149 2.14 -4.85 31.45
CA PRO A 149 0.84 -4.20 31.47
C PRO A 149 0.11 -4.37 32.81
N GLU A 150 -0.80 -3.48 33.14
CA GLU A 150 -1.61 -3.58 34.35
C GLU A 150 -2.38 -4.91 34.40
N GLY A 151 -2.34 -5.59 35.55
CA GLY A 151 -2.98 -6.89 35.75
C GLY A 151 -2.23 -8.08 35.14
N HIS A 152 -1.08 -7.88 34.49
CA HIS A 152 -0.19 -8.97 34.09
C HIS A 152 0.67 -9.43 35.27
N GLN A 153 0.91 -10.74 35.34
CA GLN A 153 1.82 -11.41 36.27
C GLN A 153 2.91 -12.11 35.46
N ALA A 154 3.77 -11.29 34.84
CA ALA A 154 4.91 -11.79 34.08
C ALA A 154 5.88 -12.52 35.02
N LYS A 155 6.21 -13.77 34.70
CA LYS A 155 7.24 -14.51 35.42
C LYS A 155 8.61 -14.22 34.81
N VAL A 156 9.60 -13.97 35.65
CA VAL A 156 11.00 -13.93 35.22
C VAL A 156 11.43 -15.37 34.94
N GLY A 157 11.61 -15.70 33.66
CA GLY A 157 12.22 -16.95 33.23
C GLY A 157 13.66 -16.69 32.77
N ASN A 158 14.58 -17.63 33.03
CA ASN A 158 15.91 -17.60 32.43
C ASN A 158 15.82 -18.16 30.99
N THR A 159 15.14 -17.43 30.12
CA THR A 159 14.83 -17.85 28.74
C THR A 159 15.15 -16.73 27.77
N ASP A 160 15.62 -17.09 26.58
CA ASP A 160 15.82 -16.12 25.50
C ASP A 160 14.51 -15.45 25.06
N GLU A 161 14.66 -14.30 24.41
CA GLU A 161 13.55 -13.61 23.79
C GLU A 161 12.93 -14.45 22.67
N ILE A 162 11.66 -14.19 22.39
CA ILE A 162 10.95 -14.85 21.30
C ILE A 162 11.56 -14.46 19.95
N ASP A 163 11.85 -15.47 19.13
CA ASP A 163 12.14 -15.30 17.70
C ASP A 163 10.88 -14.85 16.95
N TYR A 164 10.58 -13.55 17.00
CA TYR A 164 9.40 -12.97 16.37
C TYR A 164 9.37 -13.22 14.86
N VAL A 165 10.52 -13.15 14.20
CA VAL A 165 10.63 -13.25 12.74
C VAL A 165 10.33 -14.69 12.29
N GLY A 166 11.01 -15.67 12.87
CA GLY A 166 10.85 -17.06 12.48
C GLY A 166 9.47 -17.63 12.80
N ILE A 167 8.86 -17.29 13.94
CA ILE A 167 7.51 -17.79 14.25
C ILE A 167 6.43 -17.17 13.36
N LEU A 168 6.56 -15.89 12.99
CA LEU A 168 5.62 -15.23 12.08
C LEU A 168 5.75 -15.79 10.66
N ASN A 169 6.97 -15.91 10.15
CA ASN A 169 7.22 -16.41 8.79
C ASN A 169 6.80 -17.88 8.57
N LYS A 170 6.65 -18.68 9.64
CA LYS A 170 6.09 -20.04 9.58
C LYS A 170 4.58 -20.07 9.33
N VAL A 171 3.87 -18.98 9.59
CA VAL A 171 2.40 -18.92 9.45
C VAL A 171 1.90 -17.86 8.48
N LEU A 172 2.78 -16.97 8.01
CA LEU A 172 2.47 -15.98 6.98
C LEU A 172 2.36 -16.61 5.59
N PRO A 173 1.50 -16.07 4.71
CA PRO A 173 1.47 -16.46 3.29
C PRO A 173 2.83 -16.24 2.60
N PRO A 174 3.19 -17.01 1.55
CA PRO A 174 4.47 -16.90 0.84
C PRO A 174 4.87 -15.49 0.41
N GLU A 175 3.88 -14.67 0.07
CA GLU A 175 4.04 -13.32 -0.47
C GLU A 175 4.33 -12.27 0.62
N ILE A 176 4.22 -12.61 1.91
CA ILE A 176 4.41 -11.70 3.04
C ILE A 176 5.47 -12.27 3.98
N ARG A 177 6.50 -11.47 4.28
CA ARG A 177 7.60 -11.86 5.16
C ARG A 177 7.94 -10.75 6.14
N VAL A 178 8.20 -11.12 7.38
CA VAL A 178 8.97 -10.26 8.29
C VAL A 178 10.45 -10.54 8.02
N ILE A 179 11.26 -9.51 7.84
CA ILE A 179 12.69 -9.67 7.49
C ILE A 179 13.62 -9.25 8.63
N ALA A 180 13.15 -8.40 9.53
CA ALA A 180 13.87 -7.94 10.70
C ALA A 180 12.92 -7.44 11.78
N TRP A 181 13.44 -7.30 12.99
CA TRP A 181 12.76 -6.61 14.08
C TRP A 181 13.75 -5.77 14.90
N ALA A 182 13.25 -4.81 15.68
CA ALA A 182 14.09 -4.04 16.60
C ALA A 182 13.31 -3.73 17.90
N PRO A 183 13.92 -3.90 19.08
CA PRO A 183 13.36 -3.37 20.32
C PRO A 183 13.47 -1.84 20.34
N VAL A 184 12.37 -1.17 20.65
CA VAL A 184 12.27 0.30 20.60
C VAL A 184 11.63 0.86 21.87
N SER A 185 11.75 2.17 22.08
CA SER A 185 10.99 2.86 23.15
C SER A 185 9.49 2.61 22.98
N GLN A 186 8.75 2.47 24.07
CA GLN A 186 7.29 2.26 24.04
C GLN A 186 6.52 3.41 23.37
N SER A 187 7.13 4.61 23.32
CA SER A 187 6.56 5.78 22.66
C SER A 187 6.82 5.85 21.15
N LEU A 188 7.69 4.97 20.61
CA LEU A 188 8.09 5.06 19.21
C LEU A 188 6.94 4.69 18.27
N SER A 189 6.61 5.58 17.36
CA SER A 189 5.65 5.34 16.29
C SER A 189 6.38 5.08 14.97
N ALA A 190 6.11 3.91 14.38
CA ALA A 190 6.58 3.62 13.02
C ALA A 190 6.20 4.72 12.01
N ARG A 191 5.11 5.46 12.26
CA ARG A 191 4.63 6.57 11.41
C ARG A 191 5.40 7.87 11.63
N PHE A 192 5.36 8.36 12.87
CA PHE A 192 5.77 9.72 13.20
C PHE A 192 7.29 9.85 13.36
N ASP A 193 7.97 8.78 13.79
CA ASP A 193 9.41 8.79 14.00
C ASP A 193 10.20 8.36 12.75
N CYS A 194 9.51 7.89 11.70
CA CYS A 194 10.17 7.59 10.44
C CYS A 194 10.65 8.88 9.76
N ARG A 195 11.94 8.94 9.48
CA ARG A 195 12.65 10.11 8.95
C ARG A 195 12.58 10.21 7.42
N GLN A 196 12.61 9.06 6.74
CA GLN A 196 12.67 9.02 5.29
C GLN A 196 12.00 7.75 4.75
N ARG A 197 11.38 7.86 3.59
CA ARG A 197 10.90 6.72 2.80
C ARG A 197 11.59 6.73 1.44
N THR A 198 12.03 5.55 1.00
CA THR A 198 12.52 5.33 -0.36
C THR A 198 11.52 4.50 -1.13
N TYR A 199 11.09 4.99 -2.28
CA TYR A 199 10.31 4.24 -3.25
C TYR A 199 11.16 3.87 -4.45
N HIS A 200 11.01 2.65 -4.95
CA HIS A 200 11.48 2.25 -6.26
C HIS A 200 10.27 2.09 -7.19
N TYR A 201 10.42 2.56 -8.43
CA TYR A 201 9.49 2.31 -9.51
C TYR A 201 10.23 1.66 -10.68
N TYR A 202 9.73 0.52 -11.14
CA TYR A 202 10.37 -0.28 -12.20
C TYR A 202 9.61 -0.14 -13.52
N PHE A 203 10.30 0.05 -14.64
CA PHE A 203 9.66 0.15 -15.97
C PHE A 203 10.64 -0.20 -17.08
N PRO A 204 10.18 -0.75 -18.22
CA PRO A 204 11.06 -0.98 -19.36
C PRO A 204 11.51 0.36 -19.96
N LYS A 205 12.74 0.40 -20.49
CA LYS A 205 13.30 1.57 -21.17
C LYS A 205 12.37 2.06 -22.30
N ALA A 206 11.77 1.12 -23.03
CA ALA A 206 10.90 1.38 -24.17
C ALA A 206 11.54 2.41 -25.13
N ASN A 207 10.77 3.43 -25.53
CA ASN A 207 11.22 4.57 -26.32
C ASN A 207 11.40 5.85 -25.49
N LEU A 208 11.61 5.72 -24.18
CA LEU A 208 11.75 6.86 -23.29
C LEU A 208 13.12 7.53 -23.43
N ASN A 209 13.12 8.85 -23.55
CA ASN A 209 14.32 9.67 -23.40
C ASN A 209 14.66 9.82 -21.91
N LEU A 210 15.53 8.92 -21.42
CA LEU A 210 15.95 8.89 -20.02
C LEU A 210 16.68 10.16 -19.57
N GLU A 211 17.41 10.84 -20.47
CA GLU A 211 18.11 12.08 -20.12
C GLU A 211 17.12 13.22 -19.87
N LYS A 212 16.08 13.37 -20.70
CA LYS A 212 15.00 14.32 -20.42
C LYS A 212 14.28 13.99 -19.12
N MET A 213 14.00 12.72 -18.85
CA MET A 213 13.39 12.29 -17.58
C MET A 213 14.26 12.63 -16.38
N LYS A 214 15.58 12.38 -16.47
CA LYS A 214 16.54 12.74 -15.42
C LYS A 214 16.52 14.24 -15.16
N ILE A 215 16.65 15.07 -16.19
CA ILE A 215 16.59 16.53 -16.08
C ILE A 215 15.30 16.97 -15.38
N ALA A 216 14.14 16.53 -15.87
CA ALA A 216 12.84 16.90 -15.30
C ALA A 216 12.69 16.45 -13.84
N SER A 217 13.19 15.25 -13.50
CA SER A 217 13.09 14.70 -12.15
C SER A 217 13.90 15.48 -11.11
N GLN A 218 14.95 16.20 -11.51
CA GLN A 218 15.74 17.01 -10.56
C GLN A 218 14.95 18.20 -10.00
N PHE A 219 13.97 18.72 -10.74
CA PHE A 219 13.09 19.79 -10.25
C PHE A 219 12.18 19.34 -9.09
N LEU A 220 12.04 18.03 -8.85
CA LEU A 220 11.29 17.50 -7.71
C LEU A 220 12.02 17.67 -6.39
N ILE A 221 13.36 17.78 -6.40
CA ILE A 221 14.19 17.86 -5.19
C ILE A 221 13.95 19.20 -4.50
N GLY A 222 13.82 19.17 -3.18
CA GLY A 222 13.49 20.32 -2.36
C GLY A 222 12.15 20.18 -1.66
N GLU A 223 11.67 21.29 -1.11
CA GLU A 223 10.39 21.41 -0.44
C GLU A 223 9.44 22.19 -1.35
N HIS A 224 8.33 21.55 -1.74
CA HIS A 224 7.37 22.11 -2.68
C HIS A 224 5.95 21.69 -2.32
N ASP A 225 4.97 22.44 -2.82
CA ASP A 225 3.56 22.04 -2.81
C ASP A 225 3.28 21.05 -3.97
N PHE A 226 2.95 19.80 -3.62
CA PHE A 226 2.71 18.74 -4.60
C PHE A 226 1.22 18.53 -4.95
N ARG A 227 0.31 19.50 -4.70
CA ARG A 227 -1.14 19.34 -4.95
C ARG A 227 -1.47 18.97 -6.40
N ASN A 228 -0.68 19.46 -7.36
CA ASN A 228 -0.84 19.14 -8.79
C ASN A 228 -0.21 17.79 -9.18
N LEU A 229 0.59 17.21 -8.29
CA LEU A 229 1.32 15.95 -8.46
C LEU A 229 0.84 14.86 -7.48
N CYS A 230 -0.36 14.98 -6.92
CA CYS A 230 -0.97 13.97 -6.05
C CYS A 230 -2.50 13.92 -6.24
N LYS A 231 -3.19 13.01 -5.56
CA LYS A 231 -4.64 13.09 -5.41
C LYS A 231 -4.97 13.88 -4.13
N MET A 232 -5.66 14.99 -4.27
CA MET A 232 -6.06 15.82 -3.13
C MET A 232 -7.12 15.09 -2.28
N ASP A 233 -6.75 14.79 -1.04
CA ASP A 233 -7.55 14.01 -0.09
C ASP A 233 -8.17 14.90 1.00
N VAL A 234 -8.77 16.02 0.56
CA VAL A 234 -9.36 17.03 1.46
C VAL A 234 -10.46 16.43 2.34
N GLY A 235 -11.18 15.42 1.85
CA GLY A 235 -12.21 14.72 2.62
C GLY A 235 -11.68 13.97 3.85
N ASN A 236 -10.38 13.69 3.92
CA ASN A 236 -9.71 13.10 5.07
C ASN A 236 -8.90 14.15 5.88
N GLY A 237 -9.22 15.45 5.72
CA GLY A 237 -8.58 16.54 6.44
C GLY A 237 -7.20 16.96 5.93
N VAL A 238 -6.77 16.48 4.75
CA VAL A 238 -5.47 16.86 4.17
C VAL A 238 -5.60 18.21 3.46
N ILE A 239 -5.07 19.26 4.11
CA ILE A 239 -5.03 20.64 3.57
C ILE A 239 -3.61 21.15 3.29
N LYS A 240 -2.56 20.48 3.80
CA LYS A 240 -1.15 20.81 3.52
C LYS A 240 -0.51 19.82 2.55
N PHE A 241 -0.04 20.35 1.43
CA PHE A 241 0.51 19.58 0.31
C PHE A 241 2.02 19.72 0.15
N ASP A 242 2.67 20.46 1.07
CA ASP A 242 4.11 20.60 1.13
C ASP A 242 4.77 19.28 1.49
N ARG A 243 5.69 18.82 0.66
CA ARG A 243 6.52 17.65 0.95
C ARG A 243 7.96 17.94 0.56
N ARG A 244 8.88 17.25 1.23
CA ARG A 244 10.30 17.33 0.92
C ARG A 244 10.79 16.05 0.26
N ILE A 245 11.24 16.18 -0.99
CA ILE A 245 11.97 15.14 -1.72
C ILE A 245 13.46 15.46 -1.58
N THR A 246 14.24 14.47 -1.18
CA THR A 246 15.67 14.63 -0.90
C THR A 246 16.56 14.16 -2.05
N ASP A 247 16.10 13.17 -2.82
CA ASP A 247 16.90 12.58 -3.89
C ASP A 247 16.02 11.86 -4.92
N VAL A 248 16.43 11.93 -6.19
CA VAL A 248 15.79 11.21 -7.31
C VAL A 248 16.87 10.66 -8.25
N GLN A 249 16.82 9.35 -8.51
CA GLN A 249 17.79 8.67 -9.37
C GLN A 249 17.06 7.81 -10.41
N ILE A 250 17.53 7.80 -11.66
CA ILE A 250 16.98 6.98 -12.75
C ILE A 250 18.12 6.20 -13.39
N GLU A 251 18.06 4.88 -13.27
CA GLU A 251 19.17 3.98 -13.62
C GLU A 251 18.67 2.74 -14.36
N VAL A 252 19.45 2.29 -15.35
CA VAL A 252 19.24 0.97 -15.98
C VAL A 252 19.75 -0.09 -15.02
N ILE A 253 18.93 -1.12 -14.74
CA ILE A 253 19.32 -2.21 -13.83
C ILE A 253 19.80 -3.48 -14.55
N ASP A 254 19.49 -3.63 -15.83
CA ASP A 254 19.97 -4.76 -16.64
C ASP A 254 21.36 -4.47 -17.23
N ASP A 255 22.15 -5.53 -17.42
CA ASP A 255 23.50 -5.44 -17.99
C ASP A 255 23.49 -4.99 -19.46
N ASP A 256 22.47 -5.37 -20.23
CA ASP A 256 22.28 -4.88 -21.60
C ASP A 256 21.57 -3.52 -21.56
N LYS A 257 22.34 -2.45 -21.77
CA LYS A 257 21.85 -1.06 -21.74
C LYS A 257 21.14 -0.63 -23.02
N THR A 258 21.10 -1.48 -24.04
CA THR A 258 20.68 -1.09 -25.40
C THR A 258 19.30 -1.61 -25.80
N ASP A 259 18.77 -2.66 -25.15
CA ASP A 259 17.44 -3.19 -25.45
C ASP A 259 16.32 -2.23 -24.99
N SER A 260 15.20 -2.18 -25.73
CA SER A 260 13.98 -1.47 -25.29
C SER A 260 13.30 -2.17 -24.12
N TYR A 261 13.61 -3.45 -23.89
CA TYR A 261 13.08 -4.19 -22.75
C TYR A 261 13.96 -4.07 -21.50
N SER A 262 15.14 -3.44 -21.60
CA SER A 262 16.00 -3.21 -20.45
C SER A 262 15.24 -2.51 -19.34
N MET A 263 15.30 -3.08 -18.14
CA MET A 263 14.57 -2.57 -17.00
C MET A 263 15.26 -1.33 -16.43
N ILE A 264 14.44 -0.34 -16.10
CA ILE A 264 14.83 0.92 -15.47
C ILE A 264 14.27 0.93 -14.06
N ARG A 265 15.06 1.44 -13.12
CA ARG A 265 14.63 1.78 -11.77
C ARG A 265 14.68 3.29 -11.60
N LEU A 266 13.54 3.88 -11.26
CA LEU A 266 13.49 5.19 -10.64
C LEU A 266 13.46 5.03 -9.12
N LYS A 267 14.44 5.61 -8.42
CA LYS A 267 14.50 5.71 -6.98
C LYS A 267 14.09 7.11 -6.56
N LEU A 268 13.13 7.19 -5.65
CA LEU A 268 12.59 8.44 -5.13
C LEU A 268 12.67 8.43 -3.61
N ILE A 269 13.37 9.41 -3.04
CA ILE A 269 13.59 9.50 -1.60
C ILE A 269 12.99 10.79 -1.05
N GLY A 270 12.21 10.71 0.02
CA GLY A 270 11.60 11.88 0.66
C GLY A 270 11.18 11.61 2.10
N GLN A 271 10.82 12.66 2.82
CA GLN A 271 10.43 12.55 4.23
C GLN A 271 9.05 11.87 4.38
N ALA A 272 8.08 12.30 3.56
CA ALA A 272 6.74 11.76 3.50
C ALA A 272 6.16 11.98 2.09
N PHE A 273 5.12 11.22 1.75
CA PHE A 273 4.45 11.31 0.45
C PHE A 273 2.93 11.46 0.63
N LEU A 274 2.31 12.25 -0.24
CA LEU A 274 0.86 12.42 -0.34
C LEU A 274 0.21 11.23 -1.05
N TRP A 275 -1.12 11.16 -0.98
CA TRP A 275 -1.88 10.12 -1.65
C TRP A 275 -1.61 10.15 -3.16
N HIS A 276 -1.19 8.99 -3.69
CA HIS A 276 -0.79 8.78 -5.09
C HIS A 276 0.37 9.64 -5.63
N GLN A 277 1.10 10.38 -4.78
CA GLN A 277 2.11 11.33 -5.24
C GLN A 277 3.16 10.70 -6.16
N VAL A 278 3.75 9.57 -5.73
CA VAL A 278 4.79 8.89 -6.49
C VAL A 278 4.28 8.48 -7.88
N ARG A 279 3.08 7.90 -7.97
CA ARG A 279 2.50 7.42 -9.23
C ARG A 279 2.11 8.58 -10.16
N CYS A 280 1.68 9.70 -9.61
CA CYS A 280 1.44 10.92 -10.38
C CYS A 280 2.75 11.48 -10.95
N ILE A 281 3.81 11.55 -10.15
CA ILE A 281 5.16 11.95 -10.61
C ILE A 281 5.62 11.07 -11.76
N ILE A 282 5.55 9.74 -11.62
CA ILE A 282 5.95 8.79 -12.67
C ILE A 282 5.17 9.03 -13.96
N ALA A 283 3.86 9.26 -13.88
CA ALA A 283 3.05 9.52 -15.06
C ALA A 283 3.50 10.76 -15.83
N ILE A 284 3.85 11.84 -15.13
CA ILE A 284 4.38 13.06 -15.76
C ILE A 284 5.77 12.81 -16.37
N LEU A 285 6.64 12.10 -15.66
CA LEU A 285 7.96 11.75 -16.20
C LEU A 285 7.87 10.86 -17.44
N PHE A 286 6.88 9.97 -17.55
CA PHE A 286 6.64 9.23 -18.79
C PHE A 286 6.23 10.14 -19.95
N LEU A 287 5.43 11.18 -19.71
CA LEU A 287 5.09 12.16 -20.75
C LEU A 287 6.34 12.91 -21.24
N VAL A 288 7.22 13.31 -20.31
CA VAL A 288 8.52 13.93 -20.64
C VAL A 288 9.42 12.96 -21.42
N GLY A 289 9.53 11.71 -20.96
CA GLY A 289 10.34 10.69 -21.63
C GLY A 289 9.83 10.35 -23.03
N GLN A 290 8.52 10.40 -23.26
CA GLN A 290 7.89 10.25 -24.57
C GLN A 290 8.03 11.50 -25.47
N GLY A 291 8.62 12.59 -24.96
CA GLY A 291 8.73 13.87 -25.68
C GLY A 291 7.41 14.60 -25.86
N LYS A 292 6.37 14.23 -25.11
CA LYS A 292 5.04 14.85 -25.15
C LYS A 292 4.97 16.11 -24.28
N GLU A 293 5.82 16.20 -23.28
CA GLU A 293 5.98 17.37 -22.41
C GLU A 293 7.44 17.79 -22.34
N GLU A 294 7.67 19.07 -22.12
CA GLU A 294 9.02 19.61 -21.91
C GLU A 294 9.54 19.31 -20.50
N THR A 295 10.86 19.36 -20.32
CA THR A 295 11.47 19.02 -19.02
C THR A 295 11.08 19.98 -17.90
N THR A 296 10.67 21.21 -18.24
CA THR A 296 10.23 22.26 -17.31
C THR A 296 8.80 22.05 -16.79
N ILE A 297 8.04 21.08 -17.33
CA ILE A 297 6.64 20.85 -16.92
C ILE A 297 6.50 20.57 -15.42
N ILE A 298 7.50 19.94 -14.80
CA ILE A 298 7.51 19.70 -13.35
C ILE A 298 7.52 21.03 -12.59
N GLN A 299 8.30 22.02 -13.03
CA GLN A 299 8.32 23.35 -12.40
C GLN A 299 6.97 24.04 -12.55
N GLU A 300 6.36 23.99 -13.74
CA GLU A 300 5.02 24.55 -13.97
C GLU A 300 3.95 23.92 -13.07
N LEU A 301 4.04 22.61 -12.81
CA LEU A 301 3.10 21.92 -11.92
C LEU A 301 3.37 22.20 -10.43
N LEU A 302 4.61 22.47 -10.04
CA LEU A 302 4.98 22.84 -8.67
C LEU A 302 4.69 24.33 -8.35
N ASP A 303 4.65 25.19 -9.37
CA ASP A 303 4.23 26.59 -9.25
C ASP A 303 2.71 26.70 -9.10
N VAL A 304 2.23 26.52 -7.87
CA VAL A 304 0.81 26.57 -7.52
C VAL A 304 0.24 27.99 -7.54
N GLU A 305 1.07 29.03 -7.49
CA GLU A 305 0.62 30.43 -7.60
C GLU A 305 0.21 30.73 -9.04
N ARG A 306 1.06 30.35 -10.00
CA ARG A 306 0.76 30.49 -11.41
C ARG A 306 -0.26 29.45 -11.89
N ASN A 307 -0.20 28.24 -11.34
CA ASN A 307 -1.02 27.10 -11.75
C ASN A 307 -1.77 26.46 -10.56
N PRO A 308 -2.80 27.14 -10.01
CA PRO A 308 -3.48 26.71 -8.79
C PRO A 308 -4.38 25.47 -8.96
N ARG A 309 -4.59 25.03 -10.20
CA ARG A 309 -5.52 23.95 -10.54
C ARG A 309 -4.80 22.81 -11.25
N LYS A 310 -4.94 21.62 -10.69
CA LYS A 310 -4.35 20.39 -11.22
C LYS A 310 -4.92 20.05 -12.61
N PRO A 311 -4.10 19.89 -13.66
CA PRO A 311 -4.57 19.39 -14.95
C PRO A 311 -4.97 17.91 -14.87
N GLN A 312 -5.90 17.48 -15.71
CA GLN A 312 -6.28 16.07 -15.79
C GLN A 312 -5.20 15.24 -16.48
N TYR A 313 -4.75 14.17 -15.80
CA TYR A 313 -3.84 13.18 -16.37
C TYR A 313 -4.04 11.81 -15.72
N GLY A 314 -3.67 10.78 -16.48
CA GLY A 314 -3.68 9.39 -16.06
C GLY A 314 -2.60 9.10 -15.02
N MET A 315 -2.85 8.14 -14.12
CA MET A 315 -1.90 7.78 -13.08
C MET A 315 -1.10 6.54 -13.48
N ALA A 316 0.18 6.49 -13.11
CA ALA A 316 1.01 5.32 -13.37
C ALA A 316 0.50 4.07 -12.63
N SER A 317 0.76 2.88 -13.16
CA SER A 317 0.35 1.60 -12.55
C SER A 317 0.94 1.44 -11.14
N GLU A 318 0.18 0.80 -10.24
CA GLU A 318 0.63 0.42 -8.90
C GLU A 318 1.65 -0.72 -8.89
N ILE A 319 1.56 -1.64 -9.85
CA ILE A 319 2.28 -2.93 -9.84
C ILE A 319 3.80 -2.74 -9.72
N PRO A 320 4.42 -1.78 -10.43
CA PRO A 320 5.87 -1.59 -10.36
C PRO A 320 6.35 -0.72 -9.20
N LEU A 321 5.44 -0.24 -8.35
CA LEU A 321 5.80 0.58 -7.19
C LEU A 321 6.15 -0.30 -6.00
N ASN A 322 7.31 -0.04 -5.40
CA ASN A 322 7.79 -0.72 -4.21
C ASN A 322 8.21 0.30 -3.14
N LEU A 323 7.56 0.29 -1.97
CA LEU A 323 8.08 0.96 -0.78
C LEU A 323 9.32 0.19 -0.28
N PHE A 324 10.49 0.70 -0.62
CA PHE A 324 11.74 -0.04 -0.49
C PHE A 324 12.32 0.05 0.93
N THR A 325 12.40 1.25 1.51
CA THR A 325 12.90 1.44 2.88
C THR A 325 12.12 2.50 3.64
N CYS A 326 12.05 2.32 4.96
CA CYS A 326 11.65 3.31 5.94
C CYS A 326 12.80 3.47 6.94
N SER A 327 13.33 4.68 7.09
CA SER A 327 14.46 4.94 7.99
C SER A 327 14.01 5.56 9.31
N TYR A 328 14.70 5.19 10.37
CA TYR A 328 14.54 5.67 11.74
C TYR A 328 15.91 6.14 12.25
N SER A 329 15.96 6.84 13.39
CA SER A 329 17.25 7.19 14.00
C SER A 329 18.01 5.92 14.43
N ASP A 330 19.33 5.90 14.26
CA ASP A 330 20.17 4.78 14.69
C ASP A 330 20.16 4.59 16.23
N ASP A 331 19.92 5.68 16.98
CA ASP A 331 19.73 5.64 18.44
C ASP A 331 18.40 4.97 18.82
N ASP A 332 17.38 5.16 17.99
CA ASP A 332 16.03 4.67 18.23
C ASP A 332 15.89 3.21 17.82
N CYS A 333 16.38 2.87 16.62
CA CYS A 333 16.15 1.59 15.96
C CYS A 333 17.46 0.98 15.45
N GLN A 334 17.80 -0.19 15.98
CA GLN A 334 18.85 -1.06 15.45
C GLN A 334 18.21 -2.36 15.00
N TRP A 335 18.12 -2.56 13.68
CA TRP A 335 17.50 -3.75 13.10
C TRP A 335 18.30 -5.01 13.43
N ILE A 336 17.61 -5.98 14.01
CA ILE A 336 18.11 -7.33 14.26
C ILE A 336 17.69 -8.21 13.08
N TYR A 337 18.72 -8.66 12.36
CA TYR A 337 18.58 -9.62 11.27
C TYR A 337 19.09 -10.99 11.75
N ASP A 338 18.21 -11.98 11.69
CA ASP A 338 18.57 -13.37 11.98
C ASP A 338 18.94 -14.10 10.69
N ALA A 339 20.07 -14.80 10.68
CA ALA A 339 20.63 -15.41 9.48
C ALA A 339 19.75 -16.55 8.94
N ASP A 340 19.23 -17.40 9.82
CA ASP A 340 18.38 -18.53 9.44
C ASP A 340 17.03 -18.05 8.90
N SER A 341 16.45 -17.03 9.56
CA SER A 341 15.24 -16.36 9.10
C SER A 341 15.44 -15.71 7.73
N LEU A 342 16.56 -15.03 7.52
CA LEU A 342 16.89 -14.45 6.22
C LEU A 342 17.06 -15.52 5.15
N GLN A 343 17.71 -16.65 5.44
CA GLN A 343 17.84 -17.75 4.49
C GLN A 343 16.47 -18.30 4.07
N TYR A 344 15.54 -18.47 5.03
CA TYR A 344 14.16 -18.88 4.75
C TYR A 344 13.42 -17.86 3.86
N VAL A 345 13.55 -16.57 4.18
CA VAL A 345 12.96 -15.48 3.39
C VAL A 345 13.51 -15.47 1.96
N ILE A 346 14.84 -15.55 1.82
CA ILE A 346 15.53 -15.57 0.51
C ILE A 346 15.04 -16.74 -0.33
N SER A 347 14.97 -17.95 0.24
CA SER A 347 14.48 -19.13 -0.47
C SER A 347 13.03 -18.97 -0.97
N GLY A 348 12.17 -18.36 -0.15
CA GLY A 348 10.80 -18.01 -0.55
C GLY A 348 10.76 -17.03 -1.72
N TYR A 349 11.54 -15.95 -1.66
CA TYR A 349 11.62 -14.99 -2.76
C TYR A 349 12.26 -15.56 -4.02
N GLN A 350 13.23 -16.47 -3.91
CA GLN A 350 13.80 -17.20 -5.06
C GLN A 350 12.74 -18.05 -5.76
N THR A 351 11.84 -18.68 -5.00
CA THR A 351 10.72 -19.45 -5.56
C THR A 351 9.76 -18.54 -6.33
N LEU A 352 9.32 -17.44 -5.71
CA LEU A 352 8.45 -16.44 -6.37
C LEU A 352 9.12 -15.83 -7.60
N TRP A 353 10.41 -15.50 -7.52
CA TRP A 353 11.19 -14.99 -8.63
C TRP A 353 11.26 -16.01 -9.77
N THR A 354 11.55 -17.27 -9.47
CA THR A 354 11.68 -18.33 -10.47
C THR A 354 10.39 -18.48 -11.28
N GLU A 355 9.24 -18.54 -10.60
CA GLU A 355 7.94 -18.64 -11.28
C GLU A 355 7.66 -17.46 -12.22
N ASN A 356 7.93 -16.24 -11.77
CA ASN A 356 7.72 -15.03 -12.57
C ASN A 356 8.76 -14.88 -13.69
N SER A 357 9.99 -15.32 -13.45
CA SER A 357 11.09 -15.31 -14.42
C SER A 357 10.81 -16.29 -15.57
N VAL A 358 10.33 -17.50 -15.27
CA VAL A 358 9.90 -18.47 -16.30
C VAL A 358 8.77 -17.89 -17.15
N LYS A 359 7.72 -17.34 -16.53
CA LYS A 359 6.60 -16.71 -17.26
C LYS A 359 7.07 -15.56 -18.17
N THR A 360 7.91 -14.68 -17.65
CA THR A 360 8.47 -13.55 -18.41
C THR A 360 9.33 -14.04 -19.57
N THR A 361 10.17 -15.06 -19.35
CA THR A 361 11.03 -15.64 -20.38
C THR A 361 10.21 -16.26 -21.51
N MET A 362 9.19 -17.06 -21.17
CA MET A 362 8.26 -17.63 -22.16
C MET A 362 7.61 -16.53 -23.01
N LEU A 363 7.09 -15.47 -22.38
CA LEU A 363 6.48 -14.34 -23.09
C LEU A 363 7.48 -13.61 -23.98
N LYS A 364 8.73 -13.43 -23.54
CA LYS A 364 9.79 -12.79 -24.32
C LYS A 364 10.17 -13.63 -25.55
N GLU A 365 10.27 -14.95 -25.42
CA GLU A 365 10.51 -15.85 -26.57
C GLU A 365 9.36 -15.84 -27.57
N MET A 366 8.11 -15.88 -27.10
CA MET A 366 6.92 -15.75 -27.95
C MET A 366 6.94 -14.42 -28.70
N LEU A 367 7.24 -13.31 -28.01
CA LEU A 367 7.31 -11.99 -28.61
C LEU A 367 8.39 -11.89 -29.69
N ASN A 368 9.60 -12.35 -29.39
CA ASN A 368 10.70 -12.37 -30.36
C ASN A 368 10.36 -13.21 -31.61
N SER A 369 9.61 -14.31 -31.43
CA SER A 369 9.16 -15.16 -32.54
C SER A 369 8.10 -14.45 -33.41
N LEU A 370 7.15 -13.75 -32.77
CA LEU A 370 6.13 -12.97 -33.47
C LEU A 370 6.73 -11.79 -34.24
N GLU A 371 7.72 -11.08 -33.66
CA GLU A 371 8.41 -9.97 -34.33
C GLU A 371 9.16 -10.42 -35.59
N LYS A 372 9.79 -11.60 -35.55
CA LYS A 372 10.40 -12.22 -36.73
C LYS A 372 9.37 -12.53 -37.81
N LEU A 373 8.22 -13.09 -37.44
CA LEU A 373 7.12 -13.36 -38.37
C LEU A 373 6.50 -12.09 -38.96
N ALA A 374 6.50 -10.99 -38.20
CA ALA A 374 6.00 -9.69 -38.63
C ALA A 374 6.98 -8.93 -39.56
N GLY A 375 8.08 -9.55 -39.98
CA GLY A 375 9.06 -8.96 -40.89
C GLY A 375 9.95 -7.89 -40.25
N GLY A 376 10.14 -7.92 -38.93
CA GLY A 376 11.03 -6.99 -38.22
C GLY A 376 10.43 -5.61 -37.94
N ASN A 377 9.13 -5.41 -38.17
CA ASN A 377 8.44 -4.21 -37.73
C ASN A 377 8.41 -4.16 -36.19
N ARG A 378 9.22 -3.27 -35.60
CA ARG A 378 9.30 -3.10 -34.15
C ARG A 378 8.02 -2.41 -33.65
N ILE A 379 7.28 -3.09 -32.77
CA ILE A 379 6.07 -2.55 -32.14
C ILE A 379 6.45 -2.02 -30.75
N GLU A 380 6.35 -0.72 -30.55
CA GLU A 380 6.68 -0.07 -29.27
C GLU A 380 5.42 0.13 -28.42
N ASN A 381 5.04 -0.89 -27.66
CA ASN A 381 3.83 -0.88 -26.82
C ASN A 381 4.10 -1.18 -25.34
N GLN A 382 5.38 -1.18 -24.93
CA GLN A 382 5.83 -1.63 -23.62
C GLN A 382 5.28 -0.77 -22.46
N LEU A 383 4.91 0.50 -22.73
CA LEU A 383 4.41 1.43 -21.71
C LEU A 383 2.89 1.43 -21.52
N LYS A 384 2.12 0.84 -22.45
CA LYS A 384 0.65 0.99 -22.46
C LYS A 384 -0.04 0.41 -21.23
N GLY A 385 0.57 -0.57 -20.57
CA GLY A 385 0.08 -1.13 -19.30
C GLY A 385 0.50 -0.36 -18.05
N LEU A 386 1.35 0.67 -18.18
CA LEU A 386 1.97 1.37 -17.05
C LEU A 386 1.34 2.73 -16.75
N VAL A 387 0.39 3.21 -17.54
CA VAL A 387 -0.38 4.42 -17.26
C VAL A 387 -1.87 4.13 -17.50
N TYR A 388 -2.69 4.38 -16.49
CA TYR A 388 -4.14 4.26 -16.61
C TYR A 388 -4.75 5.52 -17.18
N GLY A 389 -5.75 5.37 -18.04
CA GLY A 389 -6.52 6.46 -18.60
C GLY A 389 -6.90 6.21 -20.05
N ILE A 390 -7.70 7.11 -20.61
CA ILE A 390 -8.04 7.08 -22.04
C ILE A 390 -6.92 7.79 -22.79
N GLU A 391 -6.24 7.08 -23.69
CA GLU A 391 -5.29 7.69 -24.62
C GLU A 391 -6.08 8.42 -25.71
N SER A 392 -5.94 9.74 -25.76
CA SER A 392 -6.43 10.54 -26.89
C SER A 392 -5.61 10.24 -28.15
N LYS A 393 -6.27 10.24 -29.32
CA LYS A 393 -5.59 10.10 -30.62
C LYS A 393 -4.55 11.21 -30.86
N THR A 394 -4.85 12.41 -30.38
CA THR A 394 -3.96 13.57 -30.44
C THR A 394 -3.58 13.96 -29.02
N TYR A 395 -2.29 14.10 -28.78
CA TYR A 395 -1.80 14.55 -27.48
C TYR A 395 -2.16 16.03 -27.26
N LEU A 396 -2.78 16.32 -26.11
CA LEU A 396 -3.03 17.68 -25.65
C LEU A 396 -2.05 18.00 -24.50
N PRO A 397 -1.22 19.05 -24.59
CA PRO A 397 -0.32 19.47 -23.51
C PRO A 397 -1.05 19.66 -22.19
N LEU A 398 -0.42 19.29 -21.08
CA LEU A 398 -1.04 19.28 -19.75
C LEU A 398 -1.63 20.63 -19.37
N MET A 399 -0.94 21.72 -19.70
CA MET A 399 -1.37 23.08 -19.36
C MET A 399 -2.62 23.54 -20.12
N GLU A 400 -2.94 22.88 -21.23
CA GLU A 400 -4.12 23.15 -22.07
C GLU A 400 -5.31 22.24 -21.73
N ARG A 401 -5.15 21.28 -20.81
CA ARG A 401 -6.21 20.34 -20.44
C ARG A 401 -7.23 20.97 -19.50
N GLN A 402 -8.40 20.32 -19.42
CA GLN A 402 -9.34 20.55 -18.34
C GLN A 402 -8.63 20.39 -17.00
N LYS A 403 -8.82 21.36 -16.11
CA LYS A 403 -8.25 21.38 -14.77
C LYS A 403 -9.31 20.98 -13.73
N CYS A 404 -8.88 20.37 -12.64
CA CYS A 404 -9.71 20.12 -11.48
C CYS A 404 -10.07 21.43 -10.76
N GLU A 405 -11.02 21.34 -9.83
CA GLU A 405 -11.24 22.37 -8.80
C GLU A 405 -9.95 22.67 -8.03
N SER A 406 -9.77 23.92 -7.64
CA SER A 406 -8.64 24.34 -6.79
C SER A 406 -8.73 23.72 -5.39
N LEU A 407 -7.65 23.86 -4.61
CA LEU A 407 -7.66 23.39 -3.23
C LEU A 407 -8.71 24.14 -2.39
N GLU A 408 -8.78 25.45 -2.56
CA GLU A 408 -9.67 26.36 -1.84
C GLU A 408 -11.14 26.05 -2.15
N GLU A 409 -11.46 25.80 -3.42
CA GLU A 409 -12.79 25.35 -3.86
C GLU A 409 -13.16 24.01 -3.20
N ARG A 410 -12.23 23.04 -3.16
CA ARG A 410 -12.46 21.74 -2.51
C ARG A 410 -12.67 21.88 -1.01
N ILE A 411 -11.86 22.68 -0.32
CA ILE A 411 -12.02 22.95 1.12
C ILE A 411 -13.41 23.51 1.37
N HIS A 412 -13.85 24.51 0.60
CA HIS A 412 -15.19 25.08 0.73
C HIS A 412 -16.31 24.04 0.54
N VAL A 413 -16.18 23.16 -0.46
CA VAL A 413 -17.15 22.07 -0.71
C VAL A 413 -17.22 21.10 0.47
N TYR A 414 -16.08 20.68 1.04
CA TYR A 414 -16.06 19.74 2.16
C TYR A 414 -16.47 20.38 3.48
N ALA A 415 -16.17 21.66 3.70
CA ALA A 415 -16.62 22.44 4.84
C ALA A 415 -18.14 22.60 4.84
N LYS A 416 -18.73 22.95 3.69
CA LYS A 416 -20.19 23.02 3.51
C LYS A 416 -20.89 21.67 3.76
N ARG A 417 -20.19 20.55 3.52
CA ARG A 417 -20.67 19.19 3.79
C ARG A 417 -20.43 18.73 5.23
N GLN A 418 -19.93 19.59 6.13
CA GLN A 418 -19.57 19.27 7.52
C GLN A 418 -18.59 18.09 7.63
N ARG A 419 -17.77 17.86 6.60
CA ARG A 419 -16.74 16.81 6.61
C ARG A 419 -15.40 17.31 7.14
N ILE A 420 -15.22 18.62 7.20
CA ILE A 420 -14.09 19.31 7.81
C ILE A 420 -14.62 20.56 8.51
N GLU A 421 -14.02 20.93 9.64
CA GLU A 421 -14.21 22.25 10.26
C GLU A 421 -13.09 23.17 9.79
N VAL A 422 -13.46 24.32 9.22
CA VAL A 422 -12.50 25.38 8.87
C VAL A 422 -12.46 26.31 10.08
N ILE A 423 -11.41 26.21 10.88
CA ILE A 423 -11.11 27.22 11.89
C ILE A 423 -10.32 28.30 11.16
N GLU A 424 -10.98 29.42 10.82
CA GLU A 424 -10.27 30.61 10.36
C GLU A 424 -9.38 31.08 11.51
N THR A 425 -8.06 30.97 11.35
CA THR A 425 -7.14 31.68 12.21
C THR A 425 -7.22 33.14 11.80
N ASP A 426 -7.83 33.98 12.63
CA ASP A 426 -7.76 35.43 12.49
C ASP A 426 -6.29 35.86 12.50
N ASP A 427 -5.70 36.07 11.33
CA ASP A 427 -4.43 36.78 11.15
C ASP A 427 -4.64 38.30 11.37
N ASN A 428 -5.24 38.65 12.50
CA ASN A 428 -5.31 40.00 13.05
C ASN A 428 -4.70 40.01 14.45
N CYS A 429 -3.38 39.85 14.49
CA CYS A 429 -2.56 40.45 15.53
C CYS A 429 -1.36 41.12 14.85
N THR A 430 -1.55 42.42 14.58
CA THR A 430 -0.50 43.42 14.31
C THR A 430 0.59 43.41 15.37
#